data_AF-F4X4U3-F1
#
_entry.id   AF-F4X4U3-F1
#
_cell.length_a   1.000
_cell.length_b   1.000
_cell.length_c   1.000
_cell.angle_alpha   90.00
_cell.angle_beta   90.00
_cell.angle_gamma   90.00
#
_symmetry.space_group_name_H-M   'P 1'
#
loop_
_entity.id
_entity.type
_entity.pdbx_description
1 polymer ?
#
loop_
_entity_poly.entity_id
_entity_poly.type
_entity_poly.pdbx_seq_one_letter_code
_entity_poly.pdbx_strand_id
1 'polypeptide(L)'
;MADNEQKALQLVAEAERKLSSSKGFFGALFGSSSKVEEAVECYQRAANMFKMAKVASASLESSLLKYSAKEYFFRAALCHLCVDSLNAQHAIERYQEQYPAFQDAREYKLVKTLIEHLEDQNLEGYTEAVKEYDSISRLDQWYTTVLLRIKKQINDNPDLR
;
A
#
# COMPACT_ATOMS: atom_id res chain seq x y z
N MET A 1 4.11 21.78 -14.22
CA MET A 1 4.48 20.36 -13.98
C MET A 1 4.72 20.08 -12.50
N ALA A 2 5.22 21.03 -11.70
CA ALA A 2 5.25 20.95 -10.23
C ALA A 2 3.85 20.80 -9.59
N ASP A 3 2.79 21.28 -10.26
CA ASP A 3 1.42 21.23 -9.73
C ASP A 3 0.87 19.80 -9.60
N ASN A 4 1.28 18.88 -10.49
CA ASN A 4 0.81 17.49 -10.44
C ASN A 4 1.46 16.73 -9.29
N GLU A 5 2.73 17.00 -9.02
CA GLU A 5 3.47 16.43 -7.88
C GLU A 5 2.90 16.94 -6.55
N GLN A 6 2.70 18.26 -6.42
CA GLN A 6 2.12 18.84 -5.20
C GLN A 6 0.73 18.29 -4.90
N LYS A 7 -0.12 18.13 -5.93
CA LYS A 7 -1.45 17.51 -5.79
C LYS A 7 -1.35 16.05 -5.35
N ALA A 8 -0.41 15.30 -5.91
CA ALA A 8 -0.21 13.90 -5.53
C ALA A 8 0.28 13.76 -4.08
N LEU A 9 1.16 14.65 -3.62
CA LEU A 9 1.58 14.72 -2.21
C LEU A 9 0.43 15.12 -1.28
N GLN A 10 -0.44 16.05 -1.72
CA GLN A 10 -1.64 16.40 -0.96
C GLN A 10 -2.60 15.21 -0.82
N LEU A 11 -2.80 14.43 -1.88
CA LEU A 11 -3.62 13.21 -1.83
C LEU A 11 -3.03 12.17 -0.87
N VAL A 12 -1.71 12.03 -0.82
CA VAL A 12 -1.02 11.14 0.13
C VAL A 12 -1.21 11.63 1.55
N ALA A 13 -1.00 12.93 1.81
CA ALA A 13 -1.22 13.52 3.12
C ALA A 13 -2.70 13.39 3.56
N GLU A 14 -3.64 13.48 2.62
CA GLU A 14 -5.06 13.24 2.88
C GLU A 14 -5.32 11.77 3.24
N ALA A 15 -4.74 10.82 2.50
CA ALA A 15 -4.84 9.40 2.80
C ALA A 15 -4.28 9.07 4.19
N GLU A 16 -3.08 9.59 4.51
CA GLU A 16 -2.46 9.42 5.81
C GLU A 16 -3.25 10.10 6.93
N ARG A 17 -3.87 11.27 6.67
CA ARG A 17 -4.75 11.94 7.63
C ARG A 17 -6.02 11.13 7.89
N LYS A 18 -6.62 10.55 6.86
CA LYS A 18 -7.79 9.66 6.99
C LYS A 18 -7.46 8.41 7.80
N LEU A 19 -6.26 7.88 7.64
CA LEU A 19 -5.74 6.76 8.43
C LEU A 19 -5.32 7.17 9.86
N SER A 20 -4.81 8.39 10.07
CA SER A 20 -4.24 8.87 11.36
C SER A 20 -5.19 9.72 12.21
N SER A 21 -6.39 10.06 11.73
CA SER A 21 -7.40 10.83 12.47
C SER A 21 -7.91 10.14 13.76
N SER A 22 -7.32 9.01 14.17
CA SER A 22 -7.42 8.47 15.52
C SER A 22 -6.13 8.69 16.29
N LYS A 23 -5.91 9.91 16.76
CA LYS A 23 -4.87 10.19 17.75
C LYS A 23 -5.35 9.71 19.13
N GLY A 24 -5.13 8.44 19.42
CA GLY A 24 -5.32 7.85 20.75
C GLY A 24 -4.70 6.46 20.83
N PHE A 25 -3.65 6.34 21.66
CA PHE A 25 -2.70 5.24 21.87
C PHE A 25 -3.21 3.78 21.80
N PHE A 26 -4.50 3.50 21.91
CA PHE A 26 -5.03 2.13 21.83
C PHE A 26 -6.51 2.12 21.39
N GLY A 27 -6.97 3.17 20.70
CA GLY A 27 -8.40 3.44 20.54
C GLY A 27 -9.01 2.83 19.28
N ALA A 28 -9.37 1.55 19.30
CA ALA A 28 -10.51 1.00 18.54
C ALA A 28 -10.59 1.22 17.00
N LEU A 29 -9.50 1.57 16.29
CA LEU A 29 -9.63 2.21 14.98
C LEU A 29 -9.24 1.36 13.76
N PHE A 30 -10.22 0.58 13.33
CA PHE A 30 -10.68 0.66 11.94
C PHE A 30 -12.20 0.65 11.94
N GLY A 31 -12.77 1.46 12.84
CA GLY A 31 -14.20 1.72 12.82
C GLY A 31 -14.52 2.60 11.61
N SER A 32 -14.58 1.99 10.43
CA SER A 32 -15.25 2.39 9.17
C SER A 32 -14.42 1.87 8.00
N SER A 33 -14.82 0.75 7.37
CA SER A 33 -14.26 0.29 6.08
C SER A 33 -14.18 1.43 5.05
N SER A 34 -15.12 2.37 5.10
CA SER A 34 -15.16 3.57 4.25
C SER A 34 -13.90 4.42 4.32
N LYS A 35 -13.24 4.55 5.47
CA LYS A 35 -12.02 5.36 5.59
C LYS A 35 -10.84 4.77 4.82
N VAL A 36 -10.84 3.45 4.64
CA VAL A 36 -9.75 2.77 3.93
C VAL A 36 -10.01 2.67 2.46
N GLU A 37 -11.26 2.48 2.05
CA GLU A 37 -11.64 2.67 0.65
C GLU A 37 -11.27 4.08 0.16
N GLU A 38 -11.53 5.12 0.96
CA GLU A 38 -11.11 6.48 0.65
C GLU A 38 -9.58 6.64 0.60
N ALA A 39 -8.84 6.04 1.53
CA ALA A 39 -7.38 6.09 1.53
C ALA A 39 -6.78 5.38 0.30
N VAL A 40 -7.33 4.22 -0.06
CA VAL A 40 -7.00 3.49 -1.29
C VAL A 40 -7.18 4.37 -2.51
N GLU A 41 -8.33 5.04 -2.62
CA GLU A 41 -8.63 5.90 -3.76
C GLU A 41 -7.64 7.07 -3.85
N CYS A 42 -7.34 7.71 -2.72
CA CYS A 42 -6.33 8.76 -2.64
C CYS A 42 -4.93 8.26 -3.08
N TYR A 43 -4.50 7.08 -2.64
CA TYR A 43 -3.22 6.49 -3.05
C TYR A 43 -3.17 6.11 -4.53
N GLN A 44 -4.25 5.55 -5.08
CA GLN A 44 -4.36 5.22 -6.51
C GLN A 44 -4.30 6.49 -7.37
N ARG A 45 -5.04 7.54 -6.98
CA ARG A 45 -4.98 8.84 -7.67
C ARG A 45 -3.58 9.44 -7.58
N ALA A 46 -2.95 9.42 -6.40
CA ALA A 46 -1.57 9.87 -6.23
C ALA A 46 -0.61 9.10 -7.15
N ALA A 47 -0.67 7.75 -7.17
CA ALA A 47 0.15 6.91 -8.02
C ALA A 47 0.01 7.27 -9.52
N ASN A 48 -1.22 7.48 -9.98
CA ASN A 48 -1.50 7.88 -11.36
C ASN A 48 -0.95 9.28 -11.69
N MET A 49 -1.09 10.24 -10.78
CA MET A 49 -0.51 11.57 -10.94
C MET A 49 1.02 11.54 -11.01
N PHE A 50 1.67 10.70 -10.20
CA PHE A 50 3.12 10.49 -10.25
C PHE A 50 3.58 9.75 -11.50
N LYS A 51 2.82 8.76 -12.00
CA LYS A 51 3.07 8.14 -13.31
C LYS A 51 3.05 9.19 -14.42
N MET A 52 2.03 10.04 -14.44
CA MET A 52 1.92 11.13 -15.41
C MET A 52 3.06 12.14 -15.26
N ALA A 53 3.43 12.49 -14.03
CA ALA A 53 4.57 13.35 -13.75
C ALA A 53 5.89 12.73 -14.23
N LYS A 54 6.09 11.40 -14.05
CA LYS A 54 7.27 10.67 -14.55
C LYS A 54 7.34 10.64 -16.07
N VAL A 55 6.22 10.39 -16.76
CA VAL A 55 6.17 10.45 -18.24
C VAL A 55 6.45 11.87 -18.72
N ALA A 56 5.93 12.89 -18.03
CA ALA A 56 6.18 14.29 -18.37
C ALA A 56 7.62 14.75 -18.06
N SER A 57 8.25 14.21 -17.00
CA SER A 57 9.64 14.49 -16.62
C SER A 57 10.67 13.63 -17.35
N ALA A 58 10.27 12.51 -17.96
CA ALA A 58 11.11 11.88 -18.98
C ALA A 58 11.36 12.81 -20.19
N SER A 59 10.50 13.82 -20.38
CA SER A 59 10.69 14.90 -21.36
C SER A 59 11.40 16.14 -20.78
N LEU A 60 11.54 16.24 -19.46
CA LEU A 60 12.13 17.37 -18.74
C LEU A 60 12.87 16.84 -17.50
N GLU A 61 14.19 16.67 -17.64
CA GLU A 61 15.14 16.24 -16.61
C GLU A 61 14.82 16.86 -15.24
N SER A 62 14.20 16.10 -14.33
CA SER A 62 14.07 16.51 -12.94
C SER A 62 14.37 15.34 -12.02
N SER A 63 15.46 15.50 -11.26
CA SER A 63 15.98 14.57 -10.26
C SER A 63 15.17 14.57 -8.93
N LEU A 64 13.94 15.08 -8.94
CA LEU A 64 13.10 15.30 -7.75
C LEU A 64 11.96 14.30 -7.57
N LEU A 65 11.93 13.19 -8.31
CA LEU A 65 10.96 12.10 -8.12
C LEU A 65 11.23 11.36 -6.79
N LYS A 66 11.03 12.04 -5.66
CA LYS A 66 11.31 11.58 -4.30
C LYS A 66 10.39 10.44 -3.84
N TYR A 67 9.37 10.13 -4.63
CA TYR A 67 8.48 9.00 -4.42
C TYR A 67 8.21 8.30 -5.75
N SER A 68 8.61 7.04 -5.85
CA SER A 68 8.39 6.26 -7.06
C SER A 68 6.90 5.90 -7.18
N ALA A 69 6.36 5.82 -8.41
CA ALA A 69 4.99 5.33 -8.62
C ALA A 69 4.76 3.93 -8.01
N LYS A 70 5.82 3.11 -7.92
CA LYS A 70 5.80 1.78 -7.29
C LYS A 70 5.44 1.85 -5.81
N GLU A 71 5.94 2.86 -5.10
CA GLU A 71 5.68 3.04 -3.68
C GLU A 71 4.19 3.34 -3.41
N TYR A 72 3.56 4.16 -4.24
CA TYR A 72 2.13 4.46 -4.08
C TYR A 72 1.22 3.29 -4.43
N PHE A 73 1.56 2.51 -5.46
CA PHE A 73 0.87 1.26 -5.74
C PHE A 73 1.04 0.26 -4.60
N PHE A 74 2.21 0.21 -3.99
CA PHE A 74 2.46 -0.62 -2.82
C PHE A 74 1.60 -0.20 -1.63
N ARG A 75 1.59 1.09 -1.27
CA ARG A 75 0.73 1.62 -0.19
C ARG A 75 -0.75 1.36 -0.46
N ALA A 76 -1.22 1.58 -1.69
CA ALA A 76 -2.61 1.29 -2.07
C ALA A 76 -2.93 -0.20 -1.95
N ALA A 77 -2.03 -1.09 -2.39
CA ALA A 77 -2.21 -2.54 -2.29
C ALA A 77 -2.27 -3.03 -0.83
N LEU A 78 -1.43 -2.48 0.06
CA LEU A 78 -1.50 -2.79 1.49
C LEU A 78 -2.81 -2.29 2.12
N CYS A 79 -3.35 -1.14 1.68
CA CYS A 79 -4.66 -0.68 2.13
C CYS A 79 -5.79 -1.58 1.62
N HIS A 80 -5.73 -2.07 0.38
CA HIS A 80 -6.66 -3.10 -0.11
C HIS A 80 -6.59 -4.38 0.72
N LEU A 81 -5.38 -4.83 1.05
CA LEU A 81 -5.15 -5.98 1.93
C LEU A 81 -5.78 -5.79 3.32
N CYS A 82 -5.84 -4.56 3.84
CA CYS A 82 -6.54 -4.27 5.08
C CYS A 82 -8.06 -4.40 5.00
N VAL A 83 -8.64 -4.45 3.79
CA VAL A 83 -10.07 -4.68 3.56
C VAL A 83 -10.29 -6.17 3.30
N ASP A 84 -9.65 -6.71 2.26
CA ASP A 84 -9.74 -8.12 1.85
C ASP A 84 -8.56 -8.48 0.91
N SER A 85 -8.02 -9.69 1.08
CA SER A 85 -7.12 -10.37 0.14
C SER A 85 -7.60 -10.33 -1.31
N LEU A 86 -8.90 -10.58 -1.56
CA LEU A 86 -9.44 -10.62 -2.92
C LEU A 86 -9.41 -9.24 -3.60
N ASN A 87 -9.68 -8.17 -2.84
CA ASN A 87 -9.57 -6.81 -3.34
C ASN A 87 -8.14 -6.44 -3.70
N ALA A 88 -7.17 -6.88 -2.89
CA ALA A 88 -5.76 -6.66 -3.17
C ALA A 88 -5.28 -7.43 -4.41
N GLN A 89 -5.77 -8.65 -4.61
CA GLN A 89 -5.48 -9.44 -5.81
C GLN A 89 -5.99 -8.74 -7.08
N HIS A 90 -7.25 -8.30 -7.09
CA HIS A 90 -7.76 -7.52 -8.22
C HIS A 90 -7.02 -6.19 -8.40
N ALA A 91 -6.60 -5.54 -7.31
CA ALA A 91 -5.85 -4.29 -7.37
C ALA A 91 -4.47 -4.50 -7.99
N ILE A 92 -3.73 -5.53 -7.58
CA ILE A 92 -2.38 -5.82 -8.08
C ILE A 92 -2.40 -6.20 -9.58
N GLU A 93 -3.45 -6.90 -10.01
CA GLU A 93 -3.71 -7.21 -11.42
C GLU A 93 -3.98 -5.95 -12.26
N ARG A 94 -4.76 -5.00 -11.73
CA ARG A 94 -4.95 -3.71 -12.42
C ARG A 94 -3.67 -2.87 -12.43
N TYR A 95 -2.85 -2.95 -11.39
CA TYR A 95 -1.60 -2.18 -11.31
C TYR A 95 -0.54 -2.69 -12.30
N GLN A 96 -0.44 -4.00 -12.52
CA GLN A 96 0.46 -4.54 -13.56
C GLN A 96 0.03 -4.11 -14.97
N GLU A 97 -1.27 -4.05 -15.27
CA GLU A 97 -1.77 -3.57 -16.56
C GLU A 97 -1.47 -2.08 -16.75
N GLN A 98 -1.65 -1.28 -15.68
CA GLN A 98 -1.41 0.16 -15.72
C GLN A 98 0.08 0.51 -15.73
N TYR A 99 0.94 -0.32 -15.12
CA TYR A 99 2.37 -0.10 -15.02
C TYR A 99 3.15 -1.44 -14.99
N PRO A 100 3.48 -2.02 -16.16
CA PRO A 100 4.14 -3.33 -16.25
C PRO A 100 5.45 -3.44 -15.45
N ALA A 101 6.22 -2.34 -15.36
CA ALA A 101 7.45 -2.27 -14.57
C ALA A 101 7.23 -2.39 -13.04
N PHE A 102 5.99 -2.48 -12.58
CA PHE A 102 5.66 -2.83 -11.20
C PHE A 102 5.91 -4.32 -10.92
N GLN A 103 5.75 -5.22 -11.89
CA GLN A 103 5.94 -6.68 -11.69
C GLN A 103 7.37 -7.03 -11.26
N ASP A 104 8.36 -6.29 -11.76
CA ASP A 104 9.76 -6.46 -11.39
C ASP A 104 10.11 -5.83 -10.02
N ALA A 105 9.18 -5.08 -9.43
CA ALA A 105 9.38 -4.41 -8.16
C ALA A 105 9.35 -5.40 -6.99
N ARG A 106 10.17 -5.16 -5.97
CA ARG A 106 10.18 -5.98 -4.75
C ARG A 106 8.86 -5.87 -4.01
N GLU A 107 8.27 -4.68 -4.06
CA GLU A 107 6.97 -4.33 -3.52
C GLU A 107 5.86 -5.24 -4.09
N TYR A 108 5.85 -5.46 -5.41
CA TYR A 108 4.87 -6.34 -6.06
C TYR A 108 5.02 -7.79 -5.58
N LYS A 109 6.25 -8.30 -5.55
CA LYS A 109 6.55 -9.66 -5.08
C LYS A 109 6.11 -9.86 -3.64
N LEU A 110 6.44 -8.90 -2.76
CA LEU A 110 6.00 -8.93 -1.36
C LEU A 110 4.47 -8.99 -1.27
N VAL A 111 3.74 -8.09 -1.94
CA VAL A 111 2.27 -8.09 -1.86
C VAL A 111 1.67 -9.42 -2.30
N LYS A 112 2.18 -10.02 -3.38
CA LYS A 112 1.73 -11.33 -3.87
C LYS A 112 1.95 -12.42 -2.82
N THR A 113 3.14 -12.48 -2.20
CA THR A 113 3.46 -13.41 -1.12
C THR A 113 2.58 -13.18 0.12
N LEU A 114 2.29 -11.93 0.47
CA LEU A 114 1.40 -11.62 1.59
C LEU A 114 -0.04 -12.08 1.31
N ILE A 115 -0.54 -11.91 0.07
CA ILE A 115 -1.86 -12.42 -0.35
C ILE A 115 -1.92 -13.94 -0.21
N GLU A 116 -0.92 -14.66 -0.75
CA GLU A 116 -0.84 -16.13 -0.67
C GLU A 116 -0.84 -16.60 0.80
N HIS A 117 -0.03 -15.98 1.67
CA HIS A 117 0.00 -16.34 3.09
C HIS A 117 -1.27 -15.95 3.85
N LEU A 118 -2.01 -14.94 3.40
CA LEU A 118 -3.32 -14.58 3.96
C LEU A 118 -4.37 -15.64 3.60
N GLU A 119 -4.38 -16.10 2.34
CA GLU A 119 -5.28 -17.15 1.85
C GLU A 119 -5.01 -18.49 2.54
N ASP A 120 -3.73 -18.85 2.69
CA ASP A 120 -3.29 -20.09 3.36
C ASP A 120 -3.40 -20.02 4.90
N GLN A 121 -3.80 -18.88 5.47
CA GLN A 121 -3.78 -18.59 6.91
C GLN A 121 -2.40 -18.86 7.55
N ASN A 122 -1.33 -18.71 6.77
CA ASN A 122 0.04 -19.00 7.19
C ASN A 122 0.67 -17.78 7.85
N LEU A 123 0.40 -17.61 9.15
CA LEU A 123 0.93 -16.49 9.94
C LEU A 123 2.47 -16.49 10.01
N GLU A 124 3.09 -17.66 10.10
CA GLU A 124 4.56 -17.79 10.16
C GLU A 124 5.20 -17.33 8.84
N GLY A 125 4.68 -17.83 7.72
CA GLY A 125 5.07 -17.40 6.37
C GLY A 125 4.90 -15.89 6.17
N TYR A 126 3.76 -15.32 6.58
CA TYR A 126 3.53 -13.88 6.56
C TYR A 126 4.62 -13.11 7.31
N THR A 127 4.95 -13.54 8.53
CA THR A 127 5.96 -12.84 9.35
C THR A 127 7.37 -12.95 8.78
N GLU A 128 7.74 -14.10 8.21
CA GLU A 128 9.07 -14.28 7.61
C GLU A 128 9.20 -13.45 6.32
N ALA A 129 8.17 -13.42 5.47
CA ALA A 129 8.16 -12.58 4.27
C ALA A 129 8.33 -11.08 4.58
N VAL A 130 7.63 -10.57 5.61
CA VAL A 130 7.78 -9.17 6.06
C VAL A 130 9.19 -8.90 6.59
N LYS A 131 9.76 -9.85 7.34
CA LYS A 131 11.10 -9.73 7.92
C LYS A 131 12.20 -9.77 6.85
N GLU A 132 12.08 -10.67 5.87
CA GLU A 132 12.99 -10.72 4.73
C GLU A 132 12.95 -9.39 3.96
N TYR A 133 11.75 -8.85 3.73
CA TYR A 133 11.61 -7.56 3.08
C TYR A 133 12.25 -6.42 3.88
N ASP A 134 12.02 -6.32 5.20
CA ASP A 134 12.62 -5.27 6.05
C ASP A 134 14.16 -5.32 6.07
N SER A 135 14.73 -6.52 5.95
CA SER A 135 16.20 -6.69 5.91
C SER A 135 16.84 -6.05 4.67
N ILE A 136 16.06 -5.92 3.59
CA ILE A 136 16.51 -5.40 2.30
C ILE A 136 16.03 -3.96 2.08
N SER A 137 14.78 -3.67 2.48
CA SER A 137 14.06 -2.42 2.30
C SER A 137 13.46 -2.02 3.64
N ARG A 138 14.13 -1.13 4.37
CA ARG A 138 13.68 -0.70 5.70
C ARG A 138 12.24 -0.18 5.68
N LEU A 139 11.42 -0.79 6.54
CA LEU A 139 10.04 -0.40 6.75
C LEU A 139 9.99 0.82 7.67
N ASP A 140 9.26 1.85 7.24
CA ASP A 140 8.96 2.98 8.10
C ASP A 140 7.83 2.66 9.09
N GLN A 141 7.50 3.63 9.93
CA GLN A 141 6.43 3.51 10.92
C GLN A 141 5.06 3.26 10.28
N TRP A 142 4.81 3.81 9.10
CA TRP A 142 3.52 3.65 8.41
C TRP A 142 3.35 2.21 7.92
N TYR A 143 4.34 1.67 7.21
CA TYR A 143 4.31 0.29 6.71
C TYR A 143 4.19 -0.71 7.87
N THR A 144 4.97 -0.51 8.93
CA THR A 144 4.92 -1.37 10.12
C THR A 144 3.52 -1.40 10.72
N THR A 145 2.87 -0.23 10.85
CA THR A 145 1.51 -0.11 11.39
C THR A 145 0.48 -0.86 10.55
N VAL A 146 0.57 -0.72 9.22
CA VAL A 146 -0.36 -1.36 8.28
C VAL A 146 -0.15 -2.88 8.19
N LEU A 147 1.10 -3.35 8.17
CA LEU A 147 1.42 -4.78 8.11
C LEU A 147 1.02 -5.51 9.40
N LEU A 148 1.27 -4.92 10.57
CA LEU A 148 0.82 -5.50 11.85
C LEU A 148 -0.71 -5.63 11.93
N ARG A 149 -1.41 -4.71 11.28
CA ARG A 149 -2.86 -4.73 11.18
C ARG A 149 -3.36 -5.86 10.28
N ILE A 150 -2.78 -6.03 9.10
CA ILE A 150 -3.09 -7.13 8.18
C ILE A 150 -2.83 -8.47 8.89
N LYS A 151 -1.68 -8.59 9.58
CA LYS A 151 -1.36 -9.76 10.40
C LYS A 151 -2.46 -10.08 11.42
N LYS A 152 -3.08 -9.06 12.02
CA LYS A 152 -4.16 -9.25 12.99
C LYS A 152 -5.42 -9.85 12.35
N GLN A 153 -5.70 -9.57 11.07
CA GLN A 153 -6.83 -10.18 10.35
C GLN A 153 -6.66 -11.70 10.17
N ILE A 154 -5.42 -12.20 10.09
CA ILE A 154 -5.13 -13.65 10.11
C ILE A 154 -5.50 -14.25 11.47
N ASN A 155 -5.29 -13.49 12.56
CA ASN A 155 -5.48 -13.97 13.93
C ASN A 155 -6.93 -13.82 14.44
N ASP A 156 -7.69 -12.84 13.94
CA ASP A 156 -9.08 -12.55 14.31
C ASP A 156 -10.11 -13.32 13.44
N ASN A 157 -9.70 -14.35 12.69
CA ASN A 157 -10.61 -15.34 12.06
C ASN A 157 -10.65 -16.67 12.86
N PRO A 158 -11.26 -16.73 14.07
CA PRO A 158 -11.52 -17.96 14.79
C PRO A 158 -12.81 -18.69 14.37
N ASP A 159 -13.54 -18.26 13.32
CA ASP A 159 -14.84 -18.87 12.96
C ASP A 159 -14.75 -20.14 12.08
N LEU A 160 -13.58 -20.76 11.99
CA LEU A 160 -13.40 -22.08 11.34
C LEU A 160 -12.52 -23.06 12.14
N ARG A 161 -12.33 -22.87 13.46
CA ARG A 161 -11.71 -23.91 14.32
C ARG A 161 -12.39 -24.06 15.67
#